data_AF-A0A937WV53-F1
#
_entry.id   AF-A0A937WV53-F1
#
_cell.length_a   1.000
_cell.length_b   1.000
_cell.length_c   1.000
_cell.angle_alpha   90.00
_cell.angle_beta   90.00
_cell.angle_gamma   90.00
#
_symmetry.space_group_name_H-M   'P 1'
#
loop_
_entity.id
_entity.type
_entity.pdbx_description
1 polymer ?
#
loop_
_entity_poly.entity_id
_entity_poly.type
_entity_poly.pdbx_seq_one_letter_code
_entity_poly.pdbx_strand_id
1 'polypeptide(L)'
;MCVDILRTIGICTAYILLRLFMPRFFNLTRSISIDARAFGSVLIITTTCIIGYALGVYLPDPWWADRARHVVGGGLAVTLACFCALREGAPRLGVPRFAALATCTVSILGLINECGEFLLGITDPRYTFDRYDTEWDLISNTVGLIVGICVLAPFARKDPVRSW
;
A
#
# COMPACT_ATOMS: atom_id res chain seq x y z
N MET A 1 -5.42 10.27 -13.89
CA MET A 1 -4.45 11.27 -13.38
C MET A 1 -4.87 11.88 -12.04
N CYS A 2 -6.05 12.52 -11.90
CA CYS A 2 -6.47 13.07 -10.60
C CYS A 2 -6.65 12.00 -9.51
N VAL A 3 -7.28 10.87 -9.84
CA VAL A 3 -7.48 9.75 -8.90
C VAL A 3 -6.15 9.12 -8.48
N ASP A 4 -5.21 8.95 -9.41
CA ASP A 4 -3.88 8.40 -9.13
C ASP A 4 -3.10 9.24 -8.10
N ILE A 5 -3.17 10.57 -8.23
CA ILE A 5 -2.55 11.49 -7.27
C ILE A 5 -3.19 11.34 -5.89
N LEU A 6 -4.52 11.31 -5.82
CA LEU A 6 -5.24 11.11 -4.55
C LEU A 6 -4.89 9.77 -3.91
N ARG A 7 -4.78 8.70 -4.72
CA ARG A 7 -4.36 7.37 -4.27
C ARG A 7 -2.95 7.41 -3.68
N THR A 8 -1.99 8.03 -4.37
CA THR A 8 -0.62 8.18 -3.86
C THR A 8 -0.58 8.95 -2.53
N ILE A 9 -1.32 10.05 -2.44
CA ILE A 9 -1.44 10.84 -1.21
C ILE A 9 -2.06 10.00 -0.09
N GLY A 10 -3.11 9.24 -0.39
CA GLY A 10 -3.77 8.33 0.54
C GLY A 10 -2.82 7.27 1.10
N ILE A 11 -2.02 6.62 0.24
CA ILE A 11 -1.03 5.61 0.63
C ILE A 11 0.08 6.23 1.48
N CYS A 12 0.60 7.41 1.09
CA CYS A 12 1.61 8.11 1.89
C CYS A 12 1.06 8.52 3.26
N THR A 13 -0.19 8.98 3.32
CA THR A 13 -0.88 9.30 4.57
C THR A 13 -1.04 8.05 5.44
N ALA A 14 -1.47 6.93 4.86
CA ALA A 14 -1.57 5.66 5.56
C ALA A 14 -0.22 5.21 6.11
N TYR A 15 0.88 5.34 5.35
CA TYR A 15 2.23 5.10 5.84
C TYR A 15 2.57 5.96 7.06
N ILE A 16 2.33 7.28 6.99
CA ILE A 16 2.62 8.20 8.10
C ILE A 16 1.81 7.82 9.34
N LEU A 17 0.52 7.53 9.19
CA LEU A 17 -0.33 7.08 10.30
C LEU A 17 0.18 5.76 10.87
N LEU A 18 0.43 4.75 10.04
CA LEU A 18 0.99 3.48 10.49
C LEU A 18 2.30 3.70 11.26
N ARG A 19 3.23 4.49 10.73
CA ARG A 19 4.50 4.79 11.40
C ARG A 19 4.31 5.42 12.78
N LEU A 20 3.39 6.37 12.92
CA LEU A 20 3.15 7.09 14.18
C LEU A 20 2.36 6.25 15.20
N PHE A 21 1.43 5.40 14.74
CA PHE A 21 0.53 4.64 15.61
C PHE A 21 1.01 3.22 15.92
N MET A 22 1.79 2.58 15.03
CA MET A 22 2.30 1.22 15.25
C MET A 22 3.08 1.05 16.57
N PRO A 23 3.99 1.97 16.98
CA PRO A 23 4.65 1.85 18.27
C PRO A 23 3.67 1.78 19.43
N ARG A 24 2.63 2.63 19.42
CA ARG A 24 1.59 2.65 20.46
C ARG A 24 0.74 1.38 20.43
N PHE A 25 0.34 0.93 19.25
CA PHE A 25 -0.45 -0.29 19.08
C PHE A 25 0.26 -1.53 19.65
N PHE A 26 1.59 -1.57 19.55
CA PHE A 26 2.41 -2.66 20.08
C PHE A 26 3.04 -2.36 21.47
N ASN A 27 2.52 -1.36 22.19
CA ASN A 27 3.01 -0.96 23.53
C ASN A 27 4.53 -0.71 23.58
N LEU A 28 5.11 -0.21 22.49
CA LEU A 28 6.49 0.24 22.43
C LEU A 28 6.56 1.65 23.00
N THR A 29 7.40 1.86 24.01
CA THR A 29 7.63 3.17 24.65
C THR A 29 8.35 4.18 23.77
N ARG A 30 8.67 3.82 22.52
CA ARG A 30 9.43 4.65 21.59
C ARG A 30 8.52 5.67 20.91
N SER A 31 8.77 6.94 21.18
CA SER A 31 8.24 8.04 20.36
C SER A 31 8.94 8.04 18.99
N ILE A 32 8.15 8.16 17.92
CA ILE A 32 8.64 8.27 16.55
C ILE A 32 8.19 9.60 15.99
N SER A 33 9.15 10.35 15.44
CA SER A 33 8.92 11.61 14.73
C SER A 33 9.02 11.41 13.22
N ILE A 34 8.59 12.43 12.47
CA ILE A 34 8.86 12.54 11.03
C ILE A 34 10.30 13.03 10.86
N ASP A 35 11.15 12.20 10.28
CA ASP A 35 12.57 12.45 10.07
C ASP A 35 12.97 12.18 8.61
N ALA A 36 14.25 12.28 8.29
CA ALA A 36 14.76 12.01 6.94
C ALA A 36 14.47 10.58 6.44
N ARG A 37 14.32 9.60 7.34
CA ARG A 37 13.93 8.23 6.95
C ARG A 37 12.48 8.20 6.49
N ALA A 38 11.62 8.98 7.15
CA ALA A 38 10.21 9.11 6.73
C ALA A 38 10.12 9.63 5.30
N PHE A 39 10.92 10.64 5.00
CA PHE A 39 11.00 11.21 3.67
C PHE A 39 11.50 10.18 2.64
N GLY A 40 12.55 9.43 2.96
CA GLY A 40 13.05 8.34 2.10
C GLY A 40 11.97 7.27 1.83
N SER A 41 11.22 6.87 2.84
CA SER A 41 10.12 5.91 2.70
C SER A 41 8.98 6.46 1.83
N VAL A 42 8.57 7.73 2.03
CA VAL A 42 7.58 8.40 1.18
C VAL A 42 8.05 8.47 -0.28
N LEU A 43 9.32 8.80 -0.52
CA LEU A 43 9.89 8.87 -1.87
C LEU A 43 9.86 7.51 -2.56
N ILE A 44 10.23 6.43 -1.85
CA ILE A 44 10.19 5.07 -2.38
C ILE A 44 8.74 4.67 -2.72
N ILE A 45 7.79 4.89 -1.81
CA ILE A 45 6.37 4.58 -2.02
C ILE A 45 5.83 5.34 -3.24
N THR A 46 6.12 6.65 -3.31
CA THR A 46 5.68 7.50 -4.43
C THR A 46 6.30 7.03 -5.75
N THR A 47 7.58 6.67 -5.75
CA THR A 47 8.25 6.12 -6.94
C THR A 47 7.60 4.81 -7.38
N THR A 48 7.26 3.92 -6.46
CA THR A 48 6.52 2.69 -6.78
C THR A 48 5.16 2.98 -7.39
N CYS A 49 4.40 3.95 -6.86
CA CYS A 49 3.14 4.38 -7.46
C CYS A 49 3.33 4.92 -8.88
N ILE A 50 4.32 5.80 -9.09
CA ILE A 50 4.65 6.36 -10.42
C ILE A 50 4.98 5.25 -11.42
N ILE A 51 5.74 4.23 -11.00
CA ILE A 51 6.02 3.05 -11.85
C ILE A 51 4.72 2.34 -12.23
N GLY A 52 3.82 2.12 -11.28
CA GLY A 52 2.50 1.54 -11.55
C GLY A 52 1.67 2.34 -12.56
N TYR A 53 1.68 3.67 -12.43
CA TYR A 53 0.98 4.54 -13.38
C TYR A 53 1.62 4.53 -14.76
N ALA A 54 2.96 4.56 -14.83
CA ALA A 54 3.68 4.46 -16.08
C ALA A 54 3.36 3.14 -16.81
N LEU A 55 3.34 2.02 -16.11
CA LEU A 55 2.93 0.72 -16.68
C LEU A 55 1.51 0.80 -17.27
N GLY A 56 0.57 1.44 -16.57
CA GLY A 56 -0.78 1.66 -17.08
C GLY A 56 -0.91 2.65 -18.24
N VAL A 57 0.15 3.40 -18.60
CA VAL A 57 0.18 4.24 -19.81
C VAL A 57 0.75 3.47 -21.01
N TYR A 58 1.71 2.58 -20.76
CA TYR A 58 2.35 1.79 -21.82
C TYR A 58 1.57 0.52 -22.21
N LEU A 59 0.59 0.10 -21.41
CA LEU A 59 -0.30 -1.00 -21.76
C LEU A 59 -1.41 -0.52 -22.70
N PRO A 60 -1.54 -1.11 -23.90
CA PRO A 60 -2.48 -0.64 -24.93
C PRO A 60 -3.94 -1.00 -24.60
N ASP A 61 -4.15 -2.08 -23.87
CA ASP A 61 -5.48 -2.53 -23.45
C ASP A 61 -5.88 -1.83 -22.14
N PRO A 62 -6.98 -1.04 -22.12
CA PRO A 62 -7.38 -0.28 -20.93
C PRO A 62 -7.68 -1.16 -19.71
N TRP A 63 -8.18 -2.38 -19.94
CA TRP A 63 -8.51 -3.31 -18.86
C TRP A 63 -7.23 -3.79 -18.16
N TRP A 64 -6.26 -4.31 -18.91
CA TRP A 64 -4.96 -4.69 -18.35
C TRP A 64 -4.17 -3.52 -17.79
N ALA A 65 -4.26 -2.34 -18.42
CA ALA A 65 -3.64 -1.13 -17.95
C ALA A 65 -4.13 -0.78 -16.53
N ASP A 66 -5.42 -0.92 -16.29
CA ASP A 66 -6.00 -0.63 -14.99
C ASP A 66 -5.61 -1.68 -13.94
N ARG A 67 -5.68 -2.98 -14.28
CA ARG A 67 -5.23 -4.05 -13.37
C ARG A 67 -3.77 -3.86 -12.95
N ALA A 68 -2.89 -3.46 -13.88
CA ALA A 68 -1.49 -3.17 -13.57
C ALA A 68 -1.32 -2.02 -12.56
N ARG A 69 -2.15 -0.96 -12.66
CA ARG A 69 -2.17 0.15 -11.69
C ARG A 69 -2.59 -0.34 -10.31
N HIS A 70 -3.60 -1.20 -10.21
CA HIS A 70 -4.08 -1.74 -8.93
C HIS A 70 -3.07 -2.72 -8.32
N VAL A 71 -2.41 -3.58 -9.12
CA VAL A 71 -1.34 -4.46 -8.63
C VAL A 71 -0.17 -3.66 -8.07
N VAL A 72 0.35 -2.69 -8.83
CA VAL A 72 1.60 -1.99 -8.48
C VAL A 72 1.35 -0.78 -7.59
N GLY A 73 0.50 0.15 -8.03
CA GLY A 73 0.18 1.39 -7.33
C GLY A 73 -0.84 1.22 -6.20
N GLY A 74 -1.51 0.08 -6.11
CA GLY A 74 -2.37 -0.30 -4.99
C GLY A 74 -1.66 -1.33 -4.10
N GLY A 75 -1.89 -2.61 -4.38
CA GLY A 75 -1.45 -3.73 -3.53
C GLY A 75 0.03 -3.69 -3.14
N LEU A 76 0.94 -3.58 -4.11
CA LEU A 76 2.38 -3.60 -3.86
C LEU A 76 2.84 -2.34 -3.10
N ALA A 77 2.43 -1.15 -3.55
CA ALA A 77 2.79 0.12 -2.90
C ALA A 77 2.28 0.19 -1.44
N VAL A 78 1.05 -0.26 -1.18
CA VAL A 78 0.50 -0.33 0.19
C VAL A 78 1.25 -1.35 1.04
N THR A 79 1.59 -2.52 0.49
CA THR A 79 2.38 -3.53 1.22
C THR A 79 3.77 -3.01 1.55
N LEU A 80 4.39 -2.25 0.64
CA LEU A 80 5.66 -1.55 0.87
C LEU A 80 5.53 -0.48 1.95
N ALA A 81 4.44 0.29 1.96
CA ALA A 81 4.15 1.25 3.03
C ALA A 81 4.05 0.57 4.40
N CYS A 82 3.35 -0.56 4.50
CA CYS A 82 3.28 -1.37 5.73
C CYS A 82 4.66 -1.87 6.15
N PHE A 83 5.48 -2.33 5.19
CA PHE A 83 6.84 -2.80 5.47
C PHE A 83 7.72 -1.69 6.02
N CYS A 84 7.73 -0.51 5.39
CA CYS A 84 8.50 0.64 5.86
C CYS A 84 8.05 1.08 7.26
N ALA A 85 6.73 1.21 7.48
CA ALA A 85 6.18 1.57 8.78
C ALA A 85 6.56 0.55 9.87
N LEU A 86 6.54 -0.74 9.56
CA LEU A 86 6.92 -1.81 10.48
C LEU A 86 8.42 -1.79 10.78
N ARG A 87 9.26 -1.65 9.76
CA ARG A 87 10.73 -1.64 9.91
C ARG A 87 11.21 -0.46 10.75
N GLU A 88 10.54 0.67 10.66
CA GLU A 88 10.86 1.89 11.40
C GLU A 88 10.17 1.92 12.78
N GLY A 89 8.91 1.49 12.83
CA GLY A 89 8.01 1.60 13.97
C GLY A 89 8.06 0.45 14.96
N ALA A 90 8.14 -0.77 14.45
CA ALA A 90 8.03 -2.00 15.23
C ALA A 90 8.91 -3.12 14.60
N PRO A 91 10.25 -2.94 14.56
CA PRO A 91 11.17 -3.81 13.81
C PRO A 91 11.25 -5.26 14.30
N ARG A 92 10.51 -5.62 15.36
CA ARG A 92 10.48 -6.96 15.98
C ARG A 92 9.25 -7.78 15.60
N LEU A 93 8.39 -7.28 14.71
CA LEU A 93 7.21 -8.01 14.29
C LEU A 93 7.60 -9.09 13.28
N GLY A 94 7.23 -10.34 13.57
CA GLY A 94 7.45 -11.47 12.66
C GLY A 94 6.58 -11.41 11.41
N VAL A 95 6.95 -12.23 10.42
CA VAL A 95 6.27 -12.34 9.11
C VAL A 95 4.75 -12.47 9.21
N PRO A 96 4.16 -13.28 10.12
CA PRO A 96 2.70 -13.40 10.20
C PRO A 96 2.00 -12.09 10.57
N ARG A 97 2.61 -11.28 11.44
CA ARG A 97 2.05 -9.98 11.85
C ARG A 97 2.19 -8.93 10.75
N PHE A 98 3.31 -8.96 10.02
CA PHE A 98 3.49 -8.13 8.83
C PHE A 98 2.45 -8.48 7.76
N ALA A 99 2.27 -9.77 7.44
CA ALA A 99 1.30 -10.23 6.47
C ALA A 99 -0.12 -9.82 6.88
N ALA A 100 -0.52 -10.03 8.13
CA ALA A 100 -1.83 -9.61 8.63
C ALA A 100 -2.04 -8.09 8.52
N LEU A 101 -1.05 -7.28 8.91
CA LEU A 101 -1.12 -5.82 8.79
C LEU A 101 -1.26 -5.39 7.32
N ALA A 102 -0.45 -5.97 6.44
CA ALA A 102 -0.48 -5.67 5.02
C ALA A 102 -1.82 -6.04 4.40
N THR A 103 -2.34 -7.24 4.68
CA THR A 103 -3.66 -7.68 4.22
C THR A 103 -4.76 -6.71 4.67
N CYS A 104 -4.83 -6.39 5.97
CA CYS A 104 -5.85 -5.46 6.46
C CYS A 104 -5.73 -4.07 5.80
N THR A 105 -4.52 -3.55 5.65
CA THR A 105 -4.30 -2.21 5.08
C THR A 105 -4.64 -2.18 3.59
N VAL A 106 -4.23 -3.19 2.82
CA VAL A 106 -4.58 -3.32 1.39
C VAL A 106 -6.09 -3.46 1.22
N SER A 107 -6.76 -4.28 2.03
CA SER A 107 -8.22 -4.44 1.95
C SER A 107 -8.96 -3.15 2.29
N ILE A 108 -8.56 -2.43 3.35
CA ILE A 108 -9.21 -1.17 3.75
C ILE A 108 -8.99 -0.09 2.69
N LEU A 109 -7.75 0.12 2.24
CA LEU A 109 -7.46 1.15 1.24
C LEU A 109 -8.03 0.80 -0.13
N GLY A 110 -8.05 -0.49 -0.50
CA GLY A 110 -8.73 -0.99 -1.69
C GLY A 110 -10.22 -0.65 -1.63
N LEU A 111 -10.91 -1.02 -0.55
CA LEU A 111 -12.33 -0.69 -0.38
C LEU A 111 -12.60 0.82 -0.43
N ILE A 112 -11.77 1.63 0.23
CA ILE A 112 -11.90 3.10 0.20
C ILE A 112 -11.72 3.63 -1.23
N ASN A 113 -10.76 3.09 -1.99
CA ASN A 113 -10.54 3.46 -3.38
C ASN A 113 -11.77 3.18 -4.24
N GLU A 114 -12.33 1.97 -4.14
CA GLU A 114 -13.54 1.57 -4.87
C GLU A 114 -14.75 2.43 -4.49
N CYS A 115 -14.94 2.73 -3.20
CA CYS A 115 -15.98 3.66 -2.77
C CYS A 115 -15.77 5.07 -3.35
N GLY A 116 -14.52 5.53 -3.42
CA GLY A 116 -14.19 6.83 -4.02
C GLY A 116 -14.49 6.88 -5.51
N GLU A 117 -14.10 5.84 -6.25
CA GLU A 117 -14.36 5.71 -7.69
C GLU A 117 -15.86 5.60 -7.96
N PHE A 118 -16.60 4.81 -7.18
CA PHE A 118 -18.06 4.74 -7.25
C PHE A 118 -18.72 6.11 -7.05
N LEU A 119 -18.31 6.87 -6.03
CA LEU A 119 -18.86 8.20 -5.76
C LEU A 119 -18.54 9.19 -6.89
N LEU A 120 -17.33 9.14 -7.44
CA LEU A 120 -16.96 9.96 -8.61
C LEU A 120 -17.73 9.55 -9.85
N GLY A 121 -18.01 8.26 -10.01
CA GLY A 121 -18.84 7.67 -11.07
C GLY A 121 -20.25 8.26 -11.16
N ILE A 122 -20.82 8.70 -10.01
CA ILE A 122 -22.11 9.40 -9.98
C ILE A 122 -22.07 10.69 -10.80
N THR A 123 -20.92 11.37 -10.81
CA THR A 123 -20.73 12.66 -11.49
C THR A 123 -20.04 12.55 -12.84
N ASP A 124 -19.21 11.53 -13.05
CA ASP A 124 -18.46 11.29 -14.28
C ASP A 124 -18.36 9.78 -14.54
N PRO A 125 -19.09 9.26 -15.56
CA PRO A 125 -19.16 7.82 -15.86
C PRO A 125 -17.81 7.17 -16.19
N ARG A 126 -16.76 7.95 -16.44
CA ARG A 126 -15.42 7.42 -16.73
C ARG A 126 -14.76 6.73 -15.53
N TYR A 127 -15.30 6.91 -14.32
CA TYR A 127 -14.76 6.32 -13.09
C TYR A 127 -15.45 5.03 -12.66
N THR A 128 -16.45 4.55 -13.41
CA THR A 128 -17.12 3.27 -13.13
C THR A 128 -17.38 2.55 -14.45
N PHE A 129 -16.66 1.46 -14.72
CA PHE A 129 -16.90 0.66 -15.93
C PHE A 129 -18.09 -0.30 -15.74
N ASP A 130 -18.09 -1.11 -14.67
CA ASP A 130 -19.20 -2.01 -14.27
C ASP A 130 -18.95 -2.61 -12.85
N ARG A 131 -19.95 -3.25 -12.21
CA ARG A 131 -19.80 -3.95 -10.91
C ARG A 131 -18.68 -5.00 -10.89
N TYR A 132 -18.43 -5.71 -11.99
CA TYR A 132 -17.34 -6.67 -12.12
C TYR A 132 -15.97 -5.99 -12.06
N ASP A 133 -15.87 -4.71 -12.40
CA ASP A 133 -14.62 -3.96 -12.37
C ASP A 133 -14.05 -3.86 -10.96
N THR A 134 -14.89 -3.50 -9.99
CA THR A 134 -14.54 -3.47 -8.57
C THR A 134 -14.03 -4.80 -8.03
N GLU A 135 -14.65 -5.91 -8.45
CA GLU A 135 -14.19 -7.24 -8.03
C GLU A 135 -12.77 -7.53 -8.56
N TRP A 136 -12.52 -7.20 -9.82
CA TRP A 136 -11.21 -7.33 -10.45
C TRP A 136 -10.16 -6.39 -9.85
N ASP A 137 -10.55 -5.21 -9.34
CA ASP A 137 -9.65 -4.27 -8.67
C ASP A 137 -9.21 -4.76 -7.29
N LEU A 138 -10.14 -5.33 -6.53
CA LEU A 138 -9.82 -5.97 -5.26
C LEU A 138 -8.93 -7.21 -5.47
N ILE A 139 -9.17 -7.99 -6.53
CA ILE A 139 -8.30 -9.11 -6.92
C ILE A 139 -6.90 -8.60 -7.28
N SER A 140 -6.80 -7.54 -8.07
CA SER A 140 -5.53 -6.95 -8.51
C SER A 140 -4.72 -6.40 -7.32
N ASN A 141 -5.38 -5.70 -6.39
CA ASN A 141 -4.79 -5.29 -5.13
C ASN A 141 -4.29 -6.50 -4.32
N THR A 142 -5.04 -7.60 -4.29
CA THR A 142 -4.65 -8.84 -3.61
C THR A 142 -3.44 -9.50 -4.26
N VAL A 143 -3.34 -9.49 -5.59
CA VAL A 143 -2.14 -9.98 -6.31
C VAL A 143 -0.92 -9.14 -5.93
N GLY A 144 -1.04 -7.81 -5.94
CA GLY A 144 0.02 -6.90 -5.51
C GLY A 144 0.46 -7.14 -4.05
N LEU A 145 -0.50 -7.40 -3.16
CA LEU A 145 -0.25 -7.78 -1.77
C LEU A 145 0.57 -9.07 -1.66
N ILE A 146 0.17 -10.13 -2.36
CA ILE A 146 0.87 -11.42 -2.33
C ILE A 146 2.31 -11.26 -2.83
N VAL A 147 2.50 -10.56 -3.96
CA VAL A 147 3.83 -10.26 -4.50
C VAL A 147 4.65 -9.48 -3.48
N GLY A 148 4.07 -8.44 -2.89
CA GLY A 148 4.72 -7.62 -1.87
C GLY A 148 5.14 -8.42 -0.63
N ILE A 149 4.28 -9.30 -0.12
CA ILE A 149 4.61 -10.18 1.00
C ILE A 149 5.76 -11.12 0.63
N CYS A 150 5.68 -11.80 -0.52
CA CYS A 150 6.72 -12.73 -0.96
C CYS A 150 8.09 -12.04 -1.08
N VAL A 151 8.13 -10.81 -1.61
CA VAL A 151 9.36 -10.04 -1.81
C VAL A 151 9.88 -9.45 -0.50
N LEU A 152 9.00 -8.91 0.35
CA LEU A 152 9.41 -8.11 1.52
C LEU A 152 9.51 -8.92 2.82
N ALA A 153 8.78 -10.03 2.95
CA ALA A 153 8.80 -10.85 4.16
C ALA A 153 10.19 -11.37 4.57
N PRO A 154 11.09 -11.78 3.64
CA PRO A 154 12.46 -12.15 4.00
C PRO A 154 13.21 -11.01 4.73
N PHE A 155 12.94 -9.76 4.36
CA PHE A 155 13.56 -8.57 4.94
C PHE A 155 12.83 -8.04 6.19
N ALA A 156 11.63 -8.54 6.48
CA ALA A 156 10.87 -8.18 7.67
C ALA A 156 11.41 -8.90 8.92
N ARG A 157 12.18 -9.97 8.74
CA ARG A 157 12.86 -10.68 9.84
C ARG A 157 14.08 -9.87 10.29
N LYS A 158 14.04 -9.35 11.52
CA LYS A 158 15.27 -9.17 12.30
C LYS A 158 15.42 -10.38 13.21
N ASP A 159 16.56 -11.05 13.06
CA ASP A 159 17.00 -12.20 13.83
C ASP A 159 16.85 -12.03 15.35
N PRO A 160 16.73 -13.17 16.08
CA PRO A 160 16.39 -13.20 17.49
C PRO A 160 17.33 -12.34 18.32
N VAL A 161 16.74 -11.75 19.36
CA VAL A 161 17.45 -11.18 20.49
C VAL A 161 18.60 -12.12 20.86
N ARG A 162 19.85 -11.70 20.62
CA ARG A 162 20.97 -12.22 21.40
C ARG A 162 20.65 -11.84 22.83
N SER A 163 20.15 -12.78 23.60
CA SER A 163 20.12 -12.70 25.05
C SER A 163 21.56 -12.55 25.50
N TRP A 164 21.93 -11.34 25.92
CA TRP A 164 23.09 -11.12 26.78
C TRP A 164 22.68 -11.49 28.20
#